data_AF-A0A830E6A9-F1
#
_entry.id   AF-A0A830E6A9-F1
#
_cell.length_a   1.000
_cell.length_b   1.000
_cell.length_c   1.000
_cell.angle_alpha   90.00
_cell.angle_beta   90.00
_cell.angle_gamma   90.00
#
_symmetry.space_group_name_H-M   'P 1'
#
loop_
_entity.id
_entity.type
_entity.pdbx_description
1 polymer ?
#
loop_
_entity_poly.entity_id
_entity_poly.type
_entity_poly.pdbx_seq_one_letter_code
_entity_poly.pdbx_strand_id
1 'polypeptide(L)'
;MCNARSIFDRRGIRRLPPDRVKERLEMIIDLSRAIARRDHVRITNDHMIVNDWSLFTRYLINCIDNNCALMSIRVDGGQGNSLLNFLARINDRLESEGVGRVIIVGGFAAELYSGGVYRTGDVDVIIDSRDPKRAMDILHEELRSINARREGRVWVSDYFGVLTLDVVGVTYVGRIKVLRVGDGHVYVESPEDNVITSLNACVYLSSDADCEGAAAVLAAQWSNVDWDYLIDRARHEDVLDKLNEIKRVIEDRYGKNQER
;
A
#
# COMPACT_ATOMS: atom_id res chain seq x y z
N MET A 1 -10.57 -33.16 18.52
CA MET A 1 -11.17 -32.44 17.38
C MET A 1 -11.52 -31.03 17.84
N CYS A 2 -10.55 -30.10 17.73
CA CYS A 2 -10.77 -28.70 18.06
C CYS A 2 -11.07 -27.94 16.78
N ASN A 3 -12.24 -27.32 16.73
CA ASN A 3 -12.67 -26.40 15.69
C ASN A 3 -11.80 -25.14 15.73
N ALA A 4 -10.94 -24.97 14.73
CA ALA A 4 -10.30 -23.69 14.43
C ALA A 4 -11.40 -22.73 13.91
N ARG A 5 -11.86 -21.81 14.77
CA ARG A 5 -12.70 -20.71 14.32
C ARG A 5 -11.84 -19.73 13.53
N SER A 6 -12.23 -19.52 12.28
CA SER A 6 -11.76 -18.49 11.37
C SER A 6 -11.53 -17.15 12.10
N ILE A 7 -10.30 -16.65 12.02
CA ILE A 7 -9.85 -15.34 12.54
C ILE A 7 -10.41 -14.17 11.70
N PHE A 8 -11.10 -14.46 10.59
CA PHE A 8 -11.71 -13.46 9.72
C PHE A 8 -13.22 -13.36 9.97
N ASP A 9 -13.61 -12.87 11.16
CA ASP A 9 -14.97 -12.35 11.36
C ASP A 9 -14.91 -10.81 11.33
N ARG A 10 -15.15 -10.25 10.14
CA ARG A 10 -15.24 -8.80 9.90
C ARG A 10 -16.51 -8.23 10.56
N ARG A 11 -16.57 -8.13 11.88
CA ARG A 11 -17.54 -7.29 12.61
C ARG A 11 -16.96 -6.81 13.94
N GLY A 12 -16.57 -5.53 13.98
CA GLY A 12 -16.25 -4.84 15.23
C GLY A 12 -14.89 -4.14 15.25
N ILE A 13 -14.59 -3.30 14.27
CA ILE A 13 -13.51 -2.31 14.45
C ILE A 13 -14.05 -1.28 15.47
N ARG A 14 -13.70 -1.46 16.75
CA ARG A 14 -13.89 -0.39 17.75
C ARG A 14 -13.06 0.79 17.27
N ARG A 15 -13.71 1.91 16.93
CA ARG A 15 -13.00 3.18 16.74
C ARG A 15 -12.18 3.46 17.99
N LEU A 16 -10.93 3.85 17.78
CA LEU A 16 -10.09 4.26 18.89
C LEU A 16 -10.70 5.53 19.52
N PRO A 17 -10.59 5.70 20.85
CA PRO A 17 -10.86 6.98 21.49
C PRO A 17 -10.09 8.13 20.80
N PRO A 18 -10.66 9.35 20.67
CA PRO A 18 -10.05 10.44 19.90
C PRO A 18 -8.61 10.80 20.30
N ASP A 19 -8.31 10.70 21.60
CA ASP A 19 -6.96 10.86 22.18
C ASP A 19 -5.98 9.82 21.64
N ARG A 20 -6.41 8.55 21.55
CA ARG A 20 -5.58 7.47 21.00
C ARG A 20 -5.43 7.54 19.48
N VAL A 21 -6.43 8.05 18.77
CA VAL A 21 -6.31 8.32 17.31
C VAL A 21 -5.23 9.35 17.08
N LYS A 22 -5.23 10.44 17.85
CA LYS A 22 -4.20 11.48 17.76
C LYS A 22 -2.82 10.92 18.07
N GLU A 23 -2.63 10.21 19.20
CA GLU A 23 -1.34 9.60 19.57
C GLU A 23 -0.81 8.62 18.50
N ARG A 24 -1.70 7.82 17.91
CA ARG A 24 -1.32 6.84 16.88
C ARG A 24 -0.93 7.51 15.57
N LEU A 25 -1.74 8.45 15.10
CA LEU A 25 -1.41 9.30 13.95
C LEU A 25 -0.07 10.00 14.17
N GLU A 26 0.11 10.48 15.40
CA GLU A 26 1.31 11.14 15.80
C GLU A 26 2.54 10.21 15.70
N MET A 27 2.48 9.01 16.26
CA MET A 27 3.55 8.00 16.16
C MET A 27 3.87 7.61 14.72
N ILE A 28 2.85 7.45 13.87
CA ILE A 28 3.00 7.13 12.44
C ILE A 28 3.82 8.22 11.72
N ILE A 29 3.51 9.48 12.00
CA ILE A 29 4.20 10.63 11.40
C ILE A 29 5.69 10.61 11.78
N ASP A 30 6.02 10.40 13.06
CA ASP A 30 7.41 10.31 13.53
C ASP A 30 8.19 9.16 12.87
N LEU A 31 7.59 7.97 12.83
CA LEU A 31 8.24 6.80 12.23
C LEU A 31 8.46 7.00 10.73
N SER A 32 7.47 7.55 10.03
CA SER A 32 7.52 7.79 8.58
C SER A 32 8.67 8.73 8.21
N ARG A 33 8.90 9.78 9.01
CA ARG A 33 10.01 10.70 8.79
C ARG A 33 11.36 10.10 9.17
N ALA A 34 11.42 9.28 10.22
CA ALA A 34 12.63 8.56 10.57
C ALA A 34 13.06 7.61 9.44
N ILE A 35 12.11 6.94 8.80
CA ILE A 35 12.36 6.08 7.63
C ILE A 35 12.75 6.91 6.40
N ALA A 36 12.07 8.02 6.13
CA ALA A 36 12.38 8.90 5.01
C ALA A 36 13.84 9.42 5.04
N ARG A 37 14.35 9.76 6.24
CA ARG A 37 15.74 10.21 6.44
C ARG A 37 16.79 9.16 6.10
N ARG A 38 16.41 7.88 6.02
CA ARG A 38 17.31 6.76 5.71
C ARG A 38 17.31 6.39 4.23
N ASP A 39 16.60 7.13 3.39
CA ASP A 39 16.55 6.91 1.93
C ASP A 39 16.11 5.50 1.52
N HIS A 40 15.33 4.79 2.35
CA HIS A 40 14.87 3.43 2.05
C HIS A 40 13.95 3.38 0.82
N VAL A 41 13.16 4.42 0.60
CA VAL A 41 12.31 4.61 -0.58
C VAL A 41 12.56 6.01 -1.13
N ARG A 42 12.89 6.11 -2.42
CA ARG A 42 13.06 7.38 -3.14
C ARG A 42 12.09 7.46 -4.30
N ILE A 43 11.43 8.60 -4.44
CA ILE A 43 10.53 8.90 -5.56
C ILE A 43 11.21 9.95 -6.45
N THR A 44 11.15 9.73 -7.76
CA THR A 44 11.49 10.71 -8.78
C THR A 44 10.24 11.06 -9.59
N ASN A 45 10.37 11.90 -10.63
CA ASN A 45 9.24 12.30 -11.47
C ASN A 45 8.46 11.10 -12.02
N ASP A 46 9.16 10.05 -12.46
CA ASP A 46 8.53 8.90 -13.11
C ASP A 46 8.75 7.58 -12.38
N HIS A 47 9.68 7.52 -11.43
CA HIS A 47 10.10 6.25 -10.82
C HIS A 47 9.98 6.25 -9.30
N MET A 48 9.75 5.06 -8.77
CA MET A 48 9.94 4.74 -7.36
C MET A 48 11.08 3.73 -7.23
N ILE A 49 12.01 4.01 -6.30
CA ILE A 49 13.17 3.19 -6.02
C ILE A 49 13.10 2.74 -4.56
N VAL A 50 13.09 1.43 -4.34
CA VAL A 50 13.18 0.83 -3.00
C VAL A 50 14.62 0.34 -2.80
N ASN A 51 15.38 1.03 -1.95
CA ASN A 51 16.79 0.73 -1.68
C ASN A 51 16.97 -0.36 -0.63
N ASP A 52 15.98 -0.58 0.24
CA ASP A 52 16.03 -1.59 1.29
C ASP A 52 14.65 -2.25 1.49
N TRP A 53 14.57 -3.53 1.13
CA TRP A 53 13.35 -4.34 1.26
C TRP A 53 13.15 -4.89 2.68
N SER A 54 14.13 -4.76 3.59
CA SER A 54 14.04 -5.33 4.94
C SER A 54 12.88 -4.76 5.75
N LEU A 55 12.52 -3.49 5.51
CA LEU A 55 11.39 -2.81 6.16
C LEU A 55 10.01 -3.36 5.77
N PHE A 56 9.93 -4.04 4.63
CA PHE A 56 8.72 -4.73 4.16
C PHE A 56 8.66 -6.19 4.64
N THR A 57 9.65 -6.65 5.40
CA THR A 57 9.63 -7.98 6.00
C THR A 57 8.52 -8.05 7.03
N ARG A 58 7.62 -9.02 6.85
CA ARG A 58 6.51 -9.30 7.76
C ARG A 58 6.92 -10.37 8.76
N TYR A 59 6.78 -10.06 10.03
CA TYR A 59 6.99 -10.99 11.13
C TYR A 59 5.63 -11.54 11.53
N LEU A 60 5.52 -12.87 11.64
CA LEU A 60 4.41 -13.48 12.33
C LEU A 60 4.79 -13.62 13.80
N ILE A 61 3.90 -13.15 14.68
CA ILE A 61 3.99 -13.49 16.10
C ILE A 61 3.18 -14.76 16.27
N ASN A 62 3.86 -15.88 16.49
CA ASN A 62 3.20 -17.13 16.83
C ASN A 62 3.18 -17.25 18.35
N CYS A 63 1.99 -17.20 18.94
CA CYS A 63 1.81 -17.37 20.38
C CYS A 63 1.18 -18.73 20.65
N ILE A 64 1.90 -19.58 21.38
CA ILE A 64 1.37 -20.84 21.91
C ILE A 64 1.59 -20.79 23.43
N ASP A 65 0.52 -20.99 24.20
CA ASP A 65 0.54 -21.04 25.67
C ASP A 65 1.30 -19.88 26.35
N ASN A 66 0.95 -18.64 25.97
CA ASN A 66 1.59 -17.40 26.43
C ASN A 66 3.08 -17.23 26.07
N ASN A 67 3.63 -18.13 25.26
CA ASN A 67 4.98 -18.00 24.73
C ASN A 67 4.89 -17.53 23.27
N CYS A 68 5.12 -16.24 23.08
CA CYS A 68 5.08 -15.61 21.77
C CYS A 68 6.49 -15.59 21.18
N ALA A 69 6.70 -16.38 20.13
CA ALA A 69 7.92 -16.32 19.35
C ALA A 69 7.73 -15.34 18.19
N LEU A 70 8.66 -14.39 18.06
CA LEU A 70 8.79 -13.58 16.86
C LEU A 70 9.36 -14.48 15.76
N MET A 71 8.49 -15.01 14.90
CA MET A 71 8.94 -15.72 13.73
C MET A 71 9.26 -14.69 12.66
N SER A 72 10.56 -14.47 12.43
CA SER A 72 10.99 -13.90 11.17
C SER A 72 10.64 -14.90 10.08
N ILE A 73 9.73 -14.56 9.18
CA ILE A 73 9.69 -15.29 7.93
C ILE A 73 10.89 -14.79 7.12
N ARG A 74 12.05 -15.44 7.32
CA ARG A 74 13.18 -15.30 6.40
C ARG A 74 12.73 -15.94 5.10
N VAL A 75 12.21 -15.09 4.23
CA VAL A 75 12.02 -15.39 2.82
C VAL A 75 13.19 -14.70 2.15
N ASP A 76 14.12 -15.46 1.59
CA ASP A 76 15.12 -14.88 0.70
C ASP A 76 14.37 -14.02 -0.34
N GLY A 77 14.62 -12.71 -0.30
CA GLY A 77 13.94 -11.73 -1.15
C GLY A 77 12.68 -11.06 -0.58
N GLY A 78 12.08 -11.47 0.54
CA GLY A 78 10.90 -10.84 1.14
C GLY A 78 9.56 -11.15 0.44
N GLN A 79 8.48 -11.44 1.18
CA GLN A 79 7.18 -11.83 0.60
C GLN A 79 6.52 -10.77 -0.29
N GLY A 80 6.80 -9.49 -0.05
CA GLY A 80 6.40 -8.43 -0.97
C GLY A 80 7.04 -8.59 -2.36
N ASN A 81 8.26 -9.13 -2.41
CA ASN A 81 8.98 -9.37 -3.64
C ASN A 81 8.41 -10.57 -4.41
N SER A 82 7.88 -11.63 -3.78
CA SER A 82 7.26 -12.71 -4.56
C SER A 82 5.97 -12.25 -5.26
N LEU A 83 5.06 -11.57 -4.55
CA LEU A 83 3.87 -11.01 -5.18
C LEU A 83 4.23 -9.91 -6.19
N LEU A 84 5.16 -9.02 -5.88
CA LEU A 84 5.61 -7.99 -6.84
C LEU A 84 6.29 -8.60 -8.07
N ASN A 85 7.09 -9.66 -7.93
CA ASN A 85 7.67 -10.38 -9.07
C ASN A 85 6.58 -11.07 -9.90
N PHE A 86 5.55 -11.61 -9.25
CA PHE A 86 4.38 -12.15 -9.93
C PHE A 86 3.64 -11.06 -10.73
N LEU A 87 3.42 -9.89 -10.14
CA LEU A 87 2.80 -8.77 -10.84
C LEU A 87 3.68 -8.22 -11.97
N ALA A 88 5.00 -8.16 -11.79
CA ALA A 88 5.93 -7.77 -12.83
C ALA A 88 5.87 -8.75 -14.02
N ARG A 89 5.84 -10.07 -13.75
CA ARG A 89 5.66 -11.10 -14.79
C ARG A 89 4.35 -10.95 -15.55
N ILE A 90 3.24 -10.66 -14.85
CA ILE A 90 1.96 -10.37 -15.50
C ILE A 90 2.08 -9.11 -16.35
N ASN A 91 2.70 -8.05 -15.82
CA ASN A 91 2.84 -6.77 -16.51
C ASN A 91 3.66 -6.93 -17.80
N ASP A 92 4.78 -7.64 -17.76
CA ASP A 92 5.60 -7.95 -18.95
C ASP A 92 4.76 -8.66 -20.03
N ARG A 93 3.90 -9.58 -19.62
CA ARG A 93 3.03 -10.32 -20.54
C ARG A 93 1.91 -9.46 -21.12
N LEU A 94 1.26 -8.62 -20.30
CA LEU A 94 0.25 -7.68 -20.76
C LEU A 94 0.83 -6.65 -21.74
N GLU A 95 2.03 -6.13 -21.46
CA GLU A 95 2.70 -5.15 -22.31
C GLU A 95 3.20 -5.75 -23.62
N SER A 96 3.83 -6.92 -23.58
CA SER A 96 4.34 -7.61 -24.78
C SER A 96 3.22 -8.07 -25.73
N GLU A 97 2.04 -8.38 -25.19
CA GLU A 97 0.85 -8.68 -25.99
C GLU A 97 0.07 -7.40 -26.39
N GLY A 98 0.48 -6.20 -25.94
CA GLY A 98 -0.20 -4.94 -26.25
C GLY A 98 -1.60 -4.80 -25.61
N VAL A 99 -1.87 -5.56 -24.55
CA VAL A 99 -3.19 -5.68 -23.92
C VAL A 99 -3.41 -4.59 -22.87
N GLY A 100 -2.41 -4.33 -22.03
CA GLY A 100 -2.55 -3.41 -20.91
C GLY A 100 -1.37 -3.43 -19.95
N ARG A 101 -1.64 -3.09 -18.69
CA ARG A 101 -0.64 -3.04 -17.61
C ARG A 101 -1.29 -3.26 -16.24
N VAL A 102 -0.47 -3.62 -15.25
CA VAL A 102 -0.87 -3.72 -13.84
C VAL A 102 -0.48 -2.45 -13.10
N ILE A 103 -1.44 -1.84 -12.39
CA ILE A 103 -1.22 -0.67 -11.55
C ILE A 103 -1.61 -1.02 -10.11
N ILE A 104 -0.64 -0.94 -9.20
CA ILE A 104 -0.83 -1.10 -7.76
C ILE A 104 -1.48 0.17 -7.21
N VAL A 105 -2.54 0.00 -6.42
CA VAL A 105 -3.33 1.09 -5.84
C VAL A 105 -3.62 0.83 -4.35
N GLY A 106 -4.20 1.81 -3.68
CA GLY A 106 -4.77 1.67 -2.34
C GLY A 106 -3.74 1.44 -1.24
N GLY A 107 -4.07 0.55 -0.30
CA GLY A 107 -3.28 0.38 0.92
C GLY A 107 -1.84 -0.06 0.68
N PHE A 108 -1.59 -0.85 -0.37
CA PHE A 108 -0.24 -1.34 -0.67
C PHE A 108 0.64 -0.25 -1.31
N ALA A 109 0.06 0.64 -2.12
CA ALA A 109 0.76 1.84 -2.57
C ALA A 109 1.14 2.74 -1.38
N ALA A 110 0.24 2.92 -0.41
CA ALA A 110 0.53 3.65 0.82
C ALA A 110 1.66 3.00 1.66
N GLU A 111 1.69 1.67 1.73
CA GLU A 111 2.77 0.91 2.37
C GLU A 111 4.11 1.15 1.69
N LEU A 112 4.16 1.08 0.35
CA LEU A 112 5.37 1.36 -0.43
C LEU A 112 5.87 2.79 -0.19
N TYR A 113 5.00 3.80 -0.29
CA TYR A 113 5.39 5.19 -0.13
C TYR A 113 5.74 5.58 1.31
N SER A 114 5.13 4.95 2.30
CA SER A 114 5.48 5.16 3.71
C SER A 114 6.75 4.40 4.13
N GLY A 115 7.32 3.57 3.27
CA GLY A 115 8.47 2.72 3.60
C GLY A 115 8.13 1.65 4.65
N GLY A 116 6.89 1.15 4.64
CA GLY A 116 6.43 0.07 5.53
C GLY A 116 5.92 0.51 6.90
N VAL A 117 5.77 1.82 7.16
CA VAL A 117 5.12 2.34 8.38
C VAL A 117 3.63 2.03 8.37
N TYR A 118 2.96 2.36 7.28
CA TYR A 118 1.63 1.86 7.02
C TYR A 118 1.75 0.44 6.48
N ARG A 119 0.88 -0.47 6.94
CA ARG A 119 0.89 -1.86 6.49
C ARG A 119 -0.52 -2.33 6.18
N THR A 120 -0.68 -2.97 5.02
CA THR A 120 -1.94 -3.60 4.59
C THR A 120 -1.82 -5.12 4.49
N GLY A 121 -2.91 -5.87 4.41
CA GLY A 121 -2.90 -7.34 4.26
C GLY A 121 -3.09 -7.83 2.81
N ASP A 122 -3.51 -6.94 1.93
CA ASP A 122 -3.85 -7.20 0.53
C ASP A 122 -3.10 -6.23 -0.39
N VAL A 123 -2.95 -6.66 -1.64
CA VAL A 123 -2.40 -5.87 -2.73
C VAL A 123 -3.53 -5.64 -3.72
N ASP A 124 -4.09 -4.45 -3.69
CA ASP A 124 -5.10 -4.02 -4.66
C ASP A 124 -4.41 -3.60 -5.97
N VAL A 125 -4.91 -4.15 -7.08
CA VAL A 125 -4.44 -3.79 -8.42
C VAL A 125 -5.58 -3.43 -9.34
N ILE A 126 -5.29 -2.51 -10.26
CA ILE A 126 -6.09 -2.26 -11.45
C ILE A 126 -5.35 -2.85 -12.64
N ILE A 127 -6.05 -3.66 -13.44
CA ILE A 127 -5.53 -4.17 -14.71
C ILE A 127 -6.03 -3.24 -15.82
N ASP A 128 -5.31 -2.13 -16.01
CA ASP A 128 -5.64 -1.07 -16.97
C ASP A 128 -5.48 -1.60 -18.40
N SER A 129 -6.61 -1.91 -19.04
CA SER A 129 -6.63 -2.64 -20.32
C SER A 129 -7.76 -2.18 -21.23
N ARG A 130 -7.49 -2.13 -22.54
CA ARG A 130 -8.50 -1.92 -23.59
C ARG A 130 -9.21 -3.21 -23.99
N ASP A 131 -8.63 -4.36 -23.63
CA ASP A 131 -9.25 -5.69 -23.72
C ASP A 131 -9.25 -6.34 -22.32
N PRO A 132 -10.24 -5.99 -21.47
CA PRO A 132 -10.30 -6.53 -20.11
C PRO A 132 -10.43 -8.05 -20.08
N LYS A 133 -11.07 -8.65 -21.10
CA LYS A 133 -11.24 -10.10 -21.16
C LYS A 133 -9.88 -10.78 -21.34
N ARG A 134 -9.09 -10.36 -22.34
CA ARG A 134 -7.76 -10.93 -22.56
C ARG A 134 -6.84 -10.71 -21.36
N ALA A 135 -6.91 -9.52 -20.75
CA ALA A 135 -6.10 -9.21 -19.58
C ALA A 135 -6.42 -10.12 -18.38
N MET A 136 -7.70 -10.40 -18.16
CA MET A 136 -8.14 -11.34 -17.12
C MET A 136 -7.78 -12.79 -17.45
N ASP A 137 -7.79 -13.18 -18.73
CA ASP A 137 -7.33 -14.52 -19.15
C ASP A 137 -5.84 -14.71 -18.81
N ILE A 138 -5.00 -13.72 -19.13
CA ILE A 138 -3.57 -13.72 -18.77
C ILE A 138 -3.41 -13.83 -17.24
N LEU A 139 -4.12 -13.01 -16.46
CA LEU A 139 -4.08 -13.09 -15.00
C LEU A 139 -4.44 -14.50 -14.51
N HIS A 140 -5.53 -15.08 -15.02
CA HIS A 140 -5.96 -16.42 -14.59
C HIS A 140 -4.98 -17.52 -14.95
N GLU A 141 -4.33 -17.44 -16.12
CA GLU A 141 -3.25 -18.36 -16.50
C GLU A 141 -2.07 -18.27 -15.52
N GLU A 142 -1.66 -17.05 -15.17
CA GLU A 142 -0.58 -16.82 -14.20
C GLU A 142 -0.96 -17.27 -12.79
N LEU A 143 -2.19 -16.99 -12.33
CA LEU A 143 -2.69 -17.46 -11.04
C LEU A 143 -2.72 -18.99 -10.94
N ARG A 144 -3.12 -19.68 -12.02
CA ARG A 144 -3.09 -21.15 -12.07
C ARG A 144 -1.67 -21.70 -11.95
N SER A 145 -0.68 -21.05 -12.56
CA SER A 145 0.71 -21.54 -12.54
C SER A 145 1.33 -21.55 -11.14
N ILE A 146 0.80 -20.75 -10.21
CA ILE A 146 1.22 -20.68 -8.80
C ILE A 146 0.21 -21.32 -7.84
N ASN A 147 -0.72 -22.13 -8.34
CA ASN A 147 -1.79 -22.76 -7.56
C ASN A 147 -2.59 -21.76 -6.69
N ALA A 148 -2.79 -20.53 -7.18
CA ALA A 148 -3.59 -19.56 -6.48
C ALA A 148 -5.07 -19.98 -6.50
N ARG A 149 -5.76 -19.72 -5.39
CA ARG A 149 -7.18 -20.01 -5.21
C ARG A 149 -7.92 -18.73 -4.83
N ARG A 150 -9.20 -18.69 -5.19
CA ARG A 150 -10.05 -17.53 -4.90
C ARG A 150 -10.73 -17.71 -3.54
N GLU A 151 -10.57 -16.75 -2.65
CA GLU A 151 -11.22 -16.70 -1.34
C GLU A 151 -12.02 -15.38 -1.23
N GLY A 152 -13.34 -15.47 -1.40
CA GLY A 152 -14.18 -14.28 -1.49
C GLY A 152 -13.84 -13.43 -2.71
N ARG A 153 -13.41 -12.18 -2.49
CA ARG A 153 -13.02 -11.26 -3.57
C ARG A 153 -11.54 -11.35 -3.94
N VAL A 154 -10.70 -11.90 -3.05
CA VAL A 154 -9.24 -11.93 -3.20
C VAL A 154 -8.73 -13.27 -3.72
N TRP A 155 -7.51 -13.25 -4.23
CA TRP A 155 -6.70 -14.42 -4.55
C TRP A 155 -5.66 -14.65 -3.47
N VAL A 156 -5.50 -15.91 -3.08
CA VAL A 156 -4.52 -16.33 -2.09
C VAL A 156 -3.66 -17.45 -2.69
N SER A 157 -2.38 -17.47 -2.33
CA SER A 157 -1.44 -18.52 -2.70
C SER A 157 -0.32 -18.56 -1.68
N ASP A 158 0.22 -19.74 -1.40
CA ASP A 158 1.43 -19.87 -0.58
C ASP A 158 2.61 -19.09 -1.20
N TYR A 159 2.58 -18.89 -2.53
CA TYR A 159 3.51 -18.04 -3.25
C TYR A 159 3.46 -16.57 -2.81
N PHE A 160 2.29 -16.07 -2.41
CA PHE A 160 2.09 -14.70 -1.91
C PHE A 160 2.43 -14.56 -0.41
N GLY A 161 2.68 -15.67 0.29
CA GLY A 161 2.90 -15.66 1.73
C GLY A 161 1.66 -15.18 2.50
N VAL A 162 1.82 -14.13 3.30
CA VAL A 162 0.71 -13.56 4.10
C VAL A 162 -0.13 -12.53 3.35
N LEU A 163 0.29 -12.13 2.15
CA LEU A 163 -0.43 -11.16 1.32
C LEU A 163 -1.50 -11.85 0.47
N THR A 164 -2.54 -11.09 0.14
CA THR A 164 -3.57 -11.52 -0.82
C THR A 164 -3.60 -10.54 -2.00
N LEU A 165 -4.04 -10.99 -3.17
CA LEU A 165 -4.15 -10.15 -4.37
C LEU A 165 -5.61 -9.84 -4.66
N ASP A 166 -5.95 -8.58 -4.90
CA ASP A 166 -7.30 -8.15 -5.25
C ASP A 166 -7.30 -7.34 -6.55
N VAL A 167 -8.20 -7.67 -7.47
CA VAL A 167 -8.36 -6.92 -8.72
C VAL A 167 -9.57 -6.02 -8.56
N VAL A 168 -9.31 -4.74 -8.33
CA VAL A 168 -10.35 -3.76 -7.95
C VAL A 168 -10.88 -2.94 -9.12
N GLY A 169 -10.27 -3.07 -10.30
CA GLY A 169 -10.72 -2.37 -11.50
C GLY A 169 -9.98 -2.78 -12.77
N VAL A 170 -10.46 -2.25 -13.90
CA VAL A 170 -9.87 -2.49 -15.24
C VAL A 170 -9.55 -1.20 -16.00
N THR A 171 -9.68 -0.06 -15.34
CA THR A 171 -9.39 1.26 -15.91
C THR A 171 -8.83 2.12 -14.80
N TYR A 172 -7.70 2.76 -15.05
CA TYR A 172 -7.09 3.70 -14.13
C TYR A 172 -7.04 5.10 -14.73
N VAL A 173 -7.38 6.09 -13.92
CA VAL A 173 -7.28 7.51 -14.27
C VAL A 173 -6.49 8.20 -13.17
N GLY A 174 -5.31 8.69 -13.53
CA GLY A 174 -4.40 9.33 -12.58
C GLY A 174 -2.97 9.31 -13.10
N ARG A 175 -2.06 9.79 -12.27
CA ARG A 175 -0.61 9.72 -12.49
C ARG A 175 -0.09 8.38 -11.96
N ILE A 176 0.95 7.86 -12.60
CA ILE A 176 1.59 6.59 -12.24
C ILE A 176 3.08 6.80 -12.03
N LYS A 177 3.68 5.94 -11.21
CA LYS A 177 5.12 5.77 -11.02
C LYS A 177 5.51 4.36 -11.43
N VAL A 178 6.72 4.22 -11.97
CA VAL A 178 7.30 2.92 -12.31
C VAL A 178 8.15 2.42 -11.14
N LEU A 179 7.84 1.22 -10.65
CA LEU A 179 8.63 0.50 -9.66
C LEU A 179 9.35 -0.67 -10.35
N ARG A 180 10.68 -0.68 -10.30
CA ARG A 180 11.46 -1.82 -10.77
C ARG A 180 11.41 -2.97 -9.75
N VAL A 181 11.17 -4.18 -10.23
CA VAL A 181 11.09 -5.40 -9.43
C VAL A 181 11.86 -6.50 -10.15
N GLY A 182 13.02 -6.88 -9.62
CA GLY A 182 13.93 -7.79 -10.32
C GLY A 182 14.33 -7.21 -11.68
N ASP A 183 14.13 -8.01 -12.73
CA ASP A 183 14.39 -7.62 -14.13
C ASP A 183 13.17 -6.97 -14.82
N GLY A 184 12.01 -6.93 -14.15
CA GLY A 184 10.77 -6.35 -14.67
C GLY A 184 10.35 -5.08 -13.92
N HIS A 185 9.11 -4.66 -14.16
CA HIS A 185 8.51 -3.52 -13.45
C HIS A 185 7.01 -3.68 -13.24
N VAL A 186 6.52 -2.92 -12.29
CA VAL A 186 5.09 -2.67 -12.06
C VAL A 186 4.83 -1.17 -12.04
N TYR A 187 3.59 -0.78 -12.27
CA TYR A 187 3.15 0.59 -12.04
C TYR A 187 2.51 0.71 -10.67
N VAL A 188 2.64 1.89 -10.07
CA VAL A 188 2.01 2.25 -8.80
C VAL A 188 1.32 3.60 -9.03
N GLU A 189 0.11 3.78 -8.49
CA GLU A 189 -0.50 5.12 -8.47
C GLU A 189 0.44 6.14 -7.84
N SER A 190 0.37 7.41 -8.26
CA SER A 190 1.22 8.45 -7.68
C SER A 190 0.98 8.63 -6.17
N PRO A 191 1.96 9.13 -5.38
CA PRO A 191 1.74 9.38 -3.96
C PRO A 191 0.60 10.38 -3.73
N GLU A 192 0.39 11.33 -4.65
CA GLU A 192 -0.72 12.28 -4.58
C GLU A 192 -2.06 11.60 -4.81
N ASP A 193 -2.20 10.77 -5.85
CA ASP A 193 -3.43 10.02 -6.12
C ASP A 193 -3.74 9.03 -4.99
N ASN A 194 -2.70 8.40 -4.41
CA ASN A 194 -2.85 7.53 -3.25
C ASN A 194 -3.40 8.29 -2.03
N VAL A 195 -2.82 9.46 -1.72
CA VAL A 195 -3.31 10.32 -0.63
C VAL A 195 -4.75 10.71 -0.87
N ILE A 196 -5.13 11.08 -2.09
CA ILE A 196 -6.51 11.43 -2.45
C ILE A 196 -7.46 10.25 -2.23
N THR A 197 -7.12 9.05 -2.72
CA THR A 197 -7.91 7.83 -2.51
C THR A 197 -8.10 7.55 -1.02
N SER A 198 -7.02 7.64 -0.23
CA SER A 198 -7.07 7.47 1.23
C SER A 198 -7.91 8.56 1.91
N LEU A 199 -7.82 9.81 1.49
CA LEU A 199 -8.62 10.90 2.06
C LEU A 199 -10.12 10.71 1.77
N ASN A 200 -10.49 10.24 0.59
CA ASN A 200 -11.88 9.91 0.27
C ASN A 200 -12.43 8.83 1.21
N ALA A 201 -11.68 7.75 1.43
CA ALA A 201 -12.09 6.70 2.37
C ALA A 201 -12.12 7.21 3.83
N CYS A 202 -11.14 8.02 4.22
CA CYS A 202 -11.09 8.68 5.52
C CYS A 202 -12.33 9.56 5.77
N VAL A 203 -12.74 10.38 4.80
CA VAL A 203 -13.85 11.33 4.95
C VAL A 203 -15.20 10.64 4.78
N TYR A 204 -15.42 9.98 3.65
CA TYR A 204 -16.74 9.48 3.27
C TYR A 204 -17.07 8.10 3.85
N LEU A 205 -16.06 7.28 4.14
CA LEU A 205 -16.23 5.97 4.78
C LEU A 205 -15.85 5.99 6.27
N SER A 206 -15.39 7.15 6.78
CA SER A 206 -14.90 7.30 8.15
C SER A 206 -13.85 6.25 8.54
N SER A 207 -12.91 5.98 7.63
CA SER A 207 -11.86 4.98 7.82
C SER A 207 -10.63 5.60 8.48
N ASP A 208 -10.45 5.35 9.77
CA ASP A 208 -9.26 5.81 10.52
C ASP A 208 -7.95 5.26 9.90
N ALA A 209 -7.98 4.04 9.38
CA ALA A 209 -6.82 3.41 8.74
C ALA A 209 -6.42 4.16 7.46
N ASP A 210 -7.37 4.66 6.68
CA ASP A 210 -7.06 5.44 5.49
C ASP A 210 -6.58 6.86 5.84
N CYS A 211 -7.08 7.45 6.94
CA CYS A 211 -6.52 8.70 7.46
C CYS A 211 -5.03 8.51 7.85
N GLU A 212 -4.71 7.39 8.50
CA GLU A 212 -3.36 7.00 8.88
C GLU A 212 -2.46 6.74 7.65
N GLY A 213 -2.99 6.08 6.62
CA GLY A 213 -2.31 5.85 5.35
C GLY A 213 -1.92 7.16 4.67
N ALA A 214 -2.88 8.08 4.52
CA ALA A 214 -2.63 9.41 3.95
C ALA A 214 -1.54 10.17 4.73
N ALA A 215 -1.60 10.16 6.07
CA ALA A 215 -0.61 10.82 6.91
C ALA A 215 0.78 10.17 6.81
N ALA A 216 0.86 8.85 6.75
CA ALA A 216 2.12 8.12 6.60
C ALA A 216 2.81 8.47 5.27
N VAL A 217 2.05 8.49 4.17
CA VAL A 217 2.56 8.86 2.85
C VAL A 217 3.02 10.31 2.83
N LEU A 218 2.20 11.26 3.30
CA LEU A 218 2.57 12.68 3.33
C LEU A 218 3.80 12.93 4.21
N ALA A 219 3.89 12.27 5.37
CA ALA A 219 5.05 12.40 6.25
C ALA A 219 6.31 11.82 5.58
N ALA A 220 6.25 10.61 5.01
CA ALA A 220 7.40 10.00 4.37
C ALA A 220 7.86 10.75 3.11
N GLN A 221 6.91 11.24 2.31
CA GLN A 221 7.15 11.80 0.98
C GLN A 221 7.00 13.32 0.90
N TRP A 222 7.01 14.01 2.05
CA TRP A 222 6.76 15.45 2.18
C TRP A 222 7.47 16.32 1.13
N SER A 223 8.73 16.03 0.86
CA SER A 223 9.58 16.79 -0.07
C SER A 223 9.43 16.38 -1.54
N ASN A 224 8.75 15.26 -1.81
CA ASN A 224 8.60 14.67 -3.14
C ASN A 224 7.18 14.80 -3.69
N VAL A 225 6.20 15.12 -2.83
CA VAL A 225 4.81 15.36 -3.21
C VAL A 225 4.68 16.65 -4.02
N ASP A 226 4.01 16.55 -5.16
CA ASP A 226 3.48 17.68 -5.94
C ASP A 226 2.28 18.28 -5.20
N TRP A 227 2.58 19.24 -4.31
CA TRP A 227 1.57 19.89 -3.48
C TRP A 227 0.50 20.63 -4.28
N ASP A 228 0.87 21.22 -5.42
CA ASP A 228 -0.09 21.96 -6.26
C ASP A 228 -1.11 20.99 -6.86
N TYR A 229 -0.65 19.86 -7.41
CA TYR A 229 -1.54 18.82 -7.91
C TYR A 229 -2.41 18.20 -6.81
N LEU A 230 -1.82 17.88 -5.66
CA LEU A 230 -2.54 17.28 -4.54
C LEU A 230 -3.63 18.21 -3.99
N ILE A 231 -3.31 19.50 -3.81
CA ILE A 231 -4.27 20.51 -3.34
C ILE A 231 -5.40 20.69 -4.35
N ASP A 232 -5.08 20.74 -5.64
CA ASP A 232 -6.08 20.87 -6.70
C ASP A 232 -7.03 19.66 -6.71
N ARG A 233 -6.50 18.43 -6.68
CA ARG A 233 -7.31 17.21 -6.59
C ARG A 233 -8.16 17.16 -5.32
N ALA A 234 -7.60 17.53 -4.17
CA ALA A 234 -8.33 17.52 -2.90
C ALA A 234 -9.50 18.50 -2.88
N ARG A 235 -9.40 19.63 -3.60
CA ARG A 235 -10.53 20.55 -3.81
C ARG A 235 -11.61 19.93 -4.67
N HIS A 236 -11.23 19.33 -5.79
CA HIS A 236 -12.19 18.73 -6.73
C HIS A 236 -12.96 17.54 -6.11
N GLU A 237 -12.37 16.86 -5.13
CA GLU A 237 -12.97 15.71 -4.45
C GLU A 237 -13.56 16.04 -3.07
N ASP A 238 -13.61 17.33 -2.71
CA ASP A 238 -14.18 17.85 -1.47
C ASP A 238 -13.53 17.25 -0.19
N VAL A 239 -12.22 16.97 -0.25
CA VAL A 239 -11.41 16.43 0.87
C VAL A 239 -10.31 17.37 1.35
N LEU A 240 -10.25 18.61 0.82
CA LEU A 240 -9.23 19.61 1.14
C LEU A 240 -9.13 19.91 2.66
N ASP A 241 -10.26 19.96 3.37
CA ASP A 241 -10.25 20.25 4.81
C ASP A 241 -9.51 19.17 5.60
N LYS A 242 -9.73 17.89 5.25
CA LYS A 242 -9.04 16.77 5.88
C LYS A 242 -7.55 16.75 5.52
N LEU A 243 -7.20 17.06 4.26
CA LEU A 243 -5.80 17.24 3.86
C LEU A 243 -5.12 18.31 4.71
N ASN A 244 -5.76 19.48 4.88
CA ASN A 244 -5.22 20.58 5.68
C ASN A 244 -5.07 20.23 7.16
N GLU A 245 -6.00 19.45 7.72
CA GLU A 245 -5.90 18.94 9.09
C GLU A 245 -4.65 18.07 9.27
N ILE A 246 -4.45 17.06 8.42
CA ILE A 246 -3.28 16.17 8.47
C ILE A 246 -1.99 16.97 8.24
N LYS A 247 -2.00 17.87 7.25
CA LYS A 247 -0.88 18.76 6.93
C LYS A 247 -0.45 19.58 8.15
N ARG A 248 -1.39 20.20 8.87
CA ARG A 248 -1.10 20.96 10.09
C ARG A 248 -0.50 20.08 11.19
N VAL A 249 -1.02 18.87 11.40
CA VAL A 249 -0.47 17.95 12.41
C VAL A 249 0.98 17.60 12.09
N ILE A 250 1.29 17.34 10.80
CA ILE A 250 2.64 17.11 10.34
C ILE A 250 3.51 18.36 10.58
N GLU A 251 3.06 19.54 10.13
CA GLU A 251 3.80 20.80 10.27
C GLU A 251 4.05 21.19 11.73
N ASP A 252 3.05 21.13 12.60
CA ASP A 252 3.17 21.46 14.03
C ASP A 252 4.23 20.60 14.74
N ARG A 253 4.36 19.35 14.29
CA ARG A 253 5.34 18.42 14.82
C ARG A 253 6.76 18.70 14.33
N TYR A 254 6.92 19.29 13.14
CA TYR A 254 8.22 19.51 12.53
C TYR A 254 8.71 20.95 12.60
N GLY A 255 7.82 21.94 12.67
CA GLY A 255 8.16 23.34 12.96
C GLY A 255 8.85 23.49 14.32
N LYS A 256 8.45 22.67 15.31
CA LYS A 256 9.10 22.60 16.64
C LYS A 256 10.47 21.93 16.67
N ASN A 257 10.83 21.17 15.63
CA ASN A 257 12.09 20.43 15.54
C ASN A 257 13.17 21.12 14.70
N GLN A 258 12.89 22.31 14.16
CA GLN A 258 13.90 23.17 13.53
C GLN A 258 14.48 24.23 14.49
N GLU A 259 13.91 24.37 15.70
CA GLU A 259 14.36 25.31 16.75
C GLU A 259 15.13 24.62 17.90
N ARG A 260 15.56 23.36 17.74
CA ARG A 260 16.37 22.63 18.74
C ARG A 260 17.66 22.08 18.16
#